data_AF-A0A5B6WR49-F1
#
_entry.id   AF-A0A5B6WR49-F1
#
_cell.length_a   1.000
_cell.length_b   1.000
_cell.length_c   1.000
_cell.angle_alpha   90.00
_cell.angle_beta   90.00
_cell.angle_gamma   90.00
#
_symmetry.space_group_name_H-M   'P 1'
#
loop_
_entity.id
_entity.type
_entity.pdbx_description
1 polymer ?
#
loop_
_entity_poly.entity_id
_entity_poly.type
_entity_poly.pdbx_seq_one_letter_code
_entity_poly.pdbx_strand_id
1 'polypeptide(L)' 'MLGLPMLEGTNPASCFPRCAIGYEAACYSRIWSEVLAPGGAKDPIEILSDFLGREPSIQTFIDNKIECSLWH' A
#
# COMPACT_ATOMS: atom_id res chain seq x y z
N MET A 1 -15.03 -2.77 8.39
CA MET A 1 -15.92 -2.08 7.44
C MET A 1 -16.26 -0.70 8.00
N LEU A 2 -15.94 0.39 7.29
CA LEU A 2 -16.02 1.78 7.78
C LEU A 2 -17.45 2.40 7.73
N GLY A 3 -18.49 1.58 7.52
CA GLY A 3 -19.87 2.07 7.42
C GLY A 3 -20.19 2.87 6.16
N LEU A 4 -19.30 2.88 5.17
CA LEU A 4 -19.51 3.54 3.89
C LEU A 4 -20.18 2.60 2.88
N PRO A 5 -21.17 3.07 2.10
CA PRO A 5 -21.78 2.27 1.06
C PRO A 5 -20.75 1.92 -0.02
N MET A 6 -20.71 0.66 -0.42
CA MET A 6 -19.88 0.21 -1.54
C MET A 6 -20.49 0.71 -2.85
N LEU A 7 -19.67 1.29 -3.73
CA LEU A 7 -20.12 1.74 -5.04
C LEU A 7 -20.45 0.53 -5.91
N GLU A 8 -21.66 0.51 -6.48
CA GLU A 8 -22.14 -0.62 -7.27
C GLU A 8 -21.26 -0.84 -8.52
N GLY A 9 -20.89 -2.10 -8.78
CA GLY A 9 -19.95 -2.46 -9.84
C GLY A 9 -18.46 -2.38 -9.48
N THR A 10 -18.10 -1.95 -8.26
CA THR A 10 -16.70 -1.92 -7.80
C THR A 10 -16.35 -3.12 -6.92
N ASN A 11 -15.16 -3.70 -7.14
CA ASN A 11 -14.59 -4.71 -6.25
C ASN A 11 -13.33 -4.13 -5.59
N PRO A 12 -13.40 -3.56 -4.37
CA PRO A 12 -12.23 -3.01 -3.72
C PRO A 12 -11.12 -4.05 -3.50
N ALA A 13 -11.46 -5.35 -3.44
CA ALA A 13 -10.48 -6.42 -3.34
C ALA A 13 -9.56 -6.52 -4.58
N SER A 14 -9.98 -6.04 -5.76
CA SER A 14 -9.19 -6.16 -7.00
C SER A 14 -7.99 -5.21 -7.06
N CYS A 15 -7.98 -4.14 -6.26
CA CYS A 15 -6.88 -3.19 -6.18
C CYS A 15 -5.80 -3.62 -5.19
N PHE A 16 -6.04 -4.68 -4.41
CA PHE A 16 -5.03 -5.22 -3.51
C PHE A 16 -4.02 -6.05 -4.31
N PRO A 17 -2.71 -5.83 -4.11
CA PRO A 17 -1.68 -6.67 -4.70
C PRO A 17 -1.97 -8.15 -4.42
N ARG A 18 -1.62 -9.05 -5.35
CA ARG A 18 -1.86 -10.52 -5.23
C ARG A 18 -1.43 -11.10 -3.87
N CYS A 19 -0.48 -10.48 -3.17
CA CYS A 19 -0.03 -10.85 -1.83
C CYS A 19 -1.07 -10.67 -0.70
N ALA A 20 -2.13 -9.88 -0.92
CA ALA A 20 -3.16 -9.56 0.07
C ALA A 20 -4.45 -10.39 -0.11
N ILE A 21 -4.67 -11.00 -1.28
CA ILE A 21 -5.81 -11.86 -1.55
C ILE A 21 -5.39 -13.32 -1.28
N GLY A 22 -5.53 -13.77 -0.03
CA GLY A 22 -5.34 -15.20 0.31
C GLY A 22 -4.62 -15.49 1.64
N TYR A 23 -4.16 -14.48 2.37
CA TYR A 23 -3.62 -14.68 3.72
C TYR A 23 -4.44 -13.81 4.69
N GLU A 24 -5.39 -14.43 5.39
CA GLU A 24 -6.45 -13.84 6.23
C GLU A 24 -6.00 -12.77 7.25
N ALA A 25 -4.71 -12.54 7.48
CA ALA A 25 -4.20 -11.52 8.41
C ALA A 25 -2.88 -10.83 7.99
N ALA A 26 -2.36 -11.07 6.78
CA ALA A 26 -0.99 -10.63 6.46
C ALA A 26 -0.82 -9.15 6.08
N CYS A 27 -1.92 -8.48 5.71
CA CYS A 27 -1.85 -7.12 5.18
C CYS A 27 -1.24 -6.13 6.17
N TYR A 28 -1.60 -6.26 7.46
CA TYR A 28 -1.02 -5.43 8.52
C TYR A 28 0.29 -6.01 9.07
N SER A 29 0.40 -7.34 9.15
CA SER A 29 1.58 -7.98 9.76
C SER A 29 2.87 -7.64 9.01
N ARG A 30 2.81 -7.56 7.66
CA ARG A 30 3.98 -7.21 6.84
C ARG A 30 4.42 -5.76 7.05
N ILE A 31 3.48 -4.81 7.08
CA ILE A 31 3.77 -3.40 7.36
C ILE A 31 4.36 -3.26 8.77
N TRP A 32 3.77 -3.95 9.76
CA TRP A 32 4.30 -3.94 11.11
C TRP A 32 5.74 -4.47 11.17
N SER A 33 6.01 -5.66 10.62
CA SER A 33 7.32 -6.30 10.73
C SER A 33 8.41 -5.60 9.92
N GLU A 34 8.09 -5.12 8.73
CA GLU A 34 9.09 -4.55 7.80
C GLU A 34 9.27 -3.04 7.99
N VAL A 35 8.25 -2.31 8.46
CA VAL A 35 8.30 -0.83 8.54
C VAL A 35 8.31 -0.32 9.98
N LEU A 36 7.45 -0.85 10.85
CA LEU A 36 7.26 -0.30 12.21
C LEU A 36 8.20 -0.93 13.24
N ALA A 37 8.38 -2.26 13.19
CA ALA A 37 9.20 -3.00 14.14
C ALA A 37 10.70 -2.61 14.13
N PRO A 38 11.32 -2.25 12.98
CA PRO A 38 12.69 -1.74 12.98
C PRO A 38 12.86 -0.43 13.76
N GLY A 39 11.79 0.36 13.92
CA GLY A 39 11.83 1.64 14.61
C GLY A 39 12.94 2.55 14.07
N GLY A 40 13.78 3.09 14.97
CA GLY A 40 14.94 3.90 14.61
C GLY A 40 16.25 3.14 14.45
N ALA A 41 16.23 1.80 14.39
CA ALA A 41 17.43 0.99 14.27
C ALA A 41 17.98 0.89 12.83
N LYS A 42 17.16 1.23 11.83
CA LYS A 42 17.53 1.28 10.41
C LYS A 42 17.27 2.67 9.84
N ASP A 43 18.02 3.01 8.79
CA ASP A 43 17.83 4.26 8.08
C ASP A 43 16.48 4.23 7.33
N PRO A 44 15.68 5.32 7.33
CA PRO A 44 14.35 5.30 6.70
C PRO A 44 14.36 4.91 5.23
N ILE A 45 15.41 5.26 4.48
CA ILE A 45 15.54 4.86 3.07
C ILE A 45 15.74 3.35 2.94
N GLU A 46 16.55 2.74 3.82
CA GLU A 46 16.77 1.29 3.82
C GLU A 46 15.45 0.54 4.12
N ILE A 47 14.69 1.01 5.13
CA ILE A 47 13.38 0.45 5.47
C ILE A 47 12.42 0.50 4.27
N LEU A 48 12.36 1.65 3.58
CA LEU A 48 11.47 1.82 2.43
C LEU A 48 11.91 0.99 1.23
N SER A 49 13.22 0.93 0.94
CA SER A 49 13.74 0.12 -0.17
C SER A 49 13.51 -1.37 0.07
N ASP A 50 13.72 -1.87 1.30
CA ASP A 50 13.44 -3.27 1.68
C ASP A 50 11.95 -3.60 1.50
N PHE A 51 11.05 -2.76 2.01
CA PHE A 51 9.60 -2.98 1.95
C PHE A 51 9.05 -2.95 0.52
N LEU A 52 9.52 -1.98 -0.28
CA LEU A 52 9.08 -1.79 -1.67
C LEU A 52 9.74 -2.77 -2.64
N GLY A 53 10.89 -3.35 -2.29
CA GLY A 53 11.73 -4.15 -3.19
C GLY A 53 12.35 -3.35 -4.33
N ARG A 54 12.39 -2.01 -4.20
CA ARG A 54 12.94 -1.05 -5.16
C ARG A 54 13.27 0.26 -4.47
N GLU A 55 14.05 1.11 -5.13
CA GLU A 55 14.28 2.47 -4.65
C GLU A 55 12.95 3.27 -4.57
N PRO A 56 12.73 4.02 -3.46
CA PRO A 56 11.55 4.86 -3.31
C PRO A 56 11.52 5.95 -4.38
N SER A 57 10.32 6.28 -4.85
CA SER A 57 10.13 7.29 -5.91
C SER A 57 8.81 8.03 -5.73
N ILE A 58 8.83 9.33 -6.02
CA ILE A 58 7.64 10.18 -6.02
C ILE A 58 6.74 9.94 -7.26
N GLN A 59 7.20 9.19 -8.26
CA GLN A 59 6.46 8.97 -9.49
C GLN A 59 5.07 8.37 -9.23
N THR A 60 4.96 7.40 -8.31
CA THR A 60 3.67 6.81 -7.91
C THR A 60 2.68 7.85 -7.37
N PHE A 61 3.17 8.85 -6.63
CA PHE A 61 2.32 9.94 -6.13
C PHE A 61 1.86 10.86 -7.27
N ILE A 62 2.76 11.20 -8.19
CA ILE A 62 2.45 12.03 -9.36
C ILE A 62 1.41 11.33 -10.24
N ASP A 63 1.63 10.05 -10.54
CA ASP A 63 0.73 9.24 -11.36
C ASP A 63 -0.66 9.15 -10.74
N ASN A 64 -0.75 8.90 -9.42
CA ASN A 64 -2.04 8.85 -8.72
C ASN A 64 -2.79 10.18 -8.78
N LYS A 65 -2.08 11.31 -8.62
CA LYS A 65 -2.71 12.63 -8.73
C LYS A 65 -3.24 12.88 -10.15
N ILE A 66 -2.50 12.46 -11.17
CA ILE A 66 -2.92 12.56 -12.57
C ILE A 66 -4.16 11.69 -12.79
N GLU A 67 -4.12 10.42 -12.41
CA GLU A 67 -5.25 9.50 -12.54
C GLU A 67 -6.50 10.06 -11.84
N CYS A 68 -6.42 10.44 -10.56
CA CYS A 68 -7.55 11.03 -9.83
C CYS A 68 -8.11 12.32 -10.46
N SER A 69 -7.27 13.10 -11.15
CA SER A 69 -7.71 14.34 -11.83
C SER A 69 -8.36 14.06 -13.19
N LEU A 70 -8.11 12.90 -13.79
CA LEU A 70 -8.71 12.46 -15.06
C LEU A 70 -10.08 11.78 -14.87
N TRP A 71 -10.45 11.46 -13.63
CA TRP A 71 -11.79 10.98 -13.25
C TRP A 71 -12.80 12.13 -13.00
N HIS A 72 -12.48 13.36 -13.42
CA HIS A 72 -13.35 14.53 -13.39
C HIS A 72 -13.72 15.01 -14.80
#